data_AF-A0A336JPQ5-F1
#
_entry.id   AF-A0A336JPQ5-F1
#
_cell.length_a   1.000
_cell.length_b   1.000
_cell.length_c   1.000
_cell.angle_alpha   90.00
_cell.angle_beta   90.00
_cell.angle_gamma   90.00
#
_symmetry.space_group_name_H-M   'P 1'
#
loop_
_entity.id
_entity.type
_entity.pdbx_description
1 polymer ?
#
loop_
_entity_poly.entity_id
_entity_poly.type
_entity_poly.pdbx_seq_one_letter_code
_entity_poly.pdbx_strand_id
1 'polypeptide(L)'
;MQYGETLPLRDREVVLTFDDGPLPRESNQVLDILAKECVKATFFVVGRMAKTFPEGVRKLRDAGHTIGTHSQNHPLSFNRMSVEQAQQEVDEGIASTLAALGGDRAALSPFFRIPGLLRAEAVEGYLASRGIQAWSADFPADDWRHVSPDTVFHLAMSRLAAKGKGILLLHDIQPRTVAALPRILQALKAGGYKIVHVVAATQDLPKTATTPQEWRLHPAPEAVASARWPRVPRFVFATAEMLPAPAIADIGLDRDRLIPGSVPIRSNRLARGQVPTPQSSPWPRHTLVESPANMIALPVPSQSLFALPERSAPVIRAMVPVKADRAASDAPQLVNDRNVSIDISAAARPIAGSVRIAPEGLQRGPLDAGSRPRPLNH
;
A
#
# COMPACT_ATOMS: atom_id res chain seq x y z
N MET A 1 8.87 7.40 3.67
CA MET A 1 8.13 7.09 2.42
C MET A 1 8.44 8.18 1.42
N GLN A 2 8.56 7.85 0.14
CA GLN A 2 9.41 8.60 -0.78
C GLN A 2 8.81 9.91 -1.29
N TYR A 3 7.51 9.89 -1.56
CA TYR A 3 6.76 11.07 -1.98
C TYR A 3 5.93 11.58 -0.79
N GLY A 4 5.70 12.89 -0.75
CA GLY A 4 4.77 13.50 0.21
C GLY A 4 3.30 13.24 -0.15
N GLU A 5 3.05 12.79 -1.38
CA GLU A 5 1.75 12.48 -1.95
C GLU A 5 1.58 10.97 -2.16
N THR A 6 0.35 10.50 -2.07
CA THR A 6 -0.11 9.14 -2.37
C THR A 6 -1.22 9.21 -3.43
N LEU A 7 -1.66 8.06 -3.94
CA LEU A 7 -2.84 8.00 -4.78
C LEU A 7 -4.05 8.58 -4.04
N PRO A 8 -4.99 9.22 -4.75
CA PRO A 8 -6.19 9.83 -4.19
C PRO A 8 -7.23 8.78 -3.79
N LEU A 9 -6.83 7.92 -2.85
CA LEU A 9 -7.61 6.84 -2.27
C LEU A 9 -8.49 7.39 -1.15
N ARG A 10 -9.66 6.80 -0.98
CA ARG A 10 -10.50 7.04 0.19
C ARG A 10 -9.95 6.30 1.41
N ASP A 11 -10.44 6.65 2.59
CA ASP A 11 -10.11 5.90 3.78
C ASP A 11 -10.55 4.44 3.64
N ARG A 12 -9.71 3.53 4.13
CA ARG A 12 -9.84 2.08 3.95
C ARG A 12 -9.78 1.60 2.50
N GLU A 13 -9.21 2.37 1.58
CA GLU A 13 -8.83 1.87 0.26
C GLU A 13 -7.34 1.50 0.22
N VAL A 14 -7.05 0.35 -0.38
CA VAL A 14 -5.69 -0.18 -0.52
C VAL A 14 -5.44 -0.63 -1.95
N VAL A 15 -4.28 -0.31 -2.49
CA VAL A 15 -3.82 -0.83 -3.79
C VAL A 15 -2.80 -1.93 -3.53
N LEU A 16 -3.00 -3.12 -4.09
CA LEU A 16 -2.04 -4.22 -4.01
C LEU A 16 -1.08 -4.16 -5.19
N THR A 17 0.22 -4.19 -4.90
CA THR A 17 1.26 -4.16 -5.93
C THR A 17 2.30 -5.24 -5.72
N PHE A 18 2.77 -5.83 -6.83
CA PHE A 18 3.75 -6.91 -6.84
C PHE A 18 4.92 -6.57 -7.76
N ASP A 19 6.15 -6.68 -7.25
CA ASP A 19 7.37 -6.40 -8.00
C ASP A 19 8.18 -7.68 -8.32
N ASP A 20 9.10 -7.55 -9.28
CA ASP A 20 10.13 -8.51 -9.70
C ASP A 20 9.70 -9.68 -10.58
N GLY A 21 8.41 -10.02 -10.60
CA GLY A 21 7.89 -11.14 -11.35
C GLY A 21 7.93 -10.98 -12.89
N PRO A 22 7.45 -12.01 -13.62
CA PRO A 22 6.87 -13.24 -13.09
C PRO A 22 7.88 -14.40 -12.90
N LEU A 23 7.67 -15.21 -11.87
CA LEU A 23 8.24 -16.55 -11.70
C LEU A 23 7.15 -17.63 -11.82
N PRO A 24 7.33 -18.70 -12.61
CA PRO A 24 6.26 -19.68 -12.86
C PRO A 24 5.67 -20.34 -11.61
N ARG A 25 6.46 -20.56 -10.55
CA ARG A 25 5.96 -21.24 -9.36
C ARG A 25 5.19 -20.28 -8.44
N GLU A 26 5.80 -19.18 -8.02
CA GLU A 26 5.22 -18.27 -7.04
C GLU A 26 4.17 -17.35 -7.68
N SER A 27 4.43 -16.75 -8.85
CA SER A 27 3.48 -15.82 -9.49
C SER A 27 2.17 -16.50 -9.89
N ASN A 28 2.21 -17.76 -10.36
CA ASN A 28 0.99 -18.50 -10.67
C ASN A 28 0.15 -18.76 -9.41
N GLN A 29 0.78 -19.06 -8.27
CA GLN A 29 0.06 -19.21 -7.00
C GLN A 29 -0.53 -17.88 -6.51
N VAL A 30 0.19 -16.76 -6.69
CA VAL A 30 -0.36 -15.43 -6.40
C VAL A 30 -1.59 -15.15 -7.26
N LEU A 31 -1.53 -15.42 -8.57
CA LEU A 31 -2.68 -15.29 -9.48
C LEU A 31 -3.88 -16.13 -9.02
N ASP A 32 -3.67 -17.40 -8.66
CA ASP A 32 -4.73 -18.28 -8.19
C ASP A 32 -5.39 -17.75 -6.90
N ILE A 33 -4.60 -17.21 -5.97
CA ILE A 33 -5.10 -16.62 -4.72
C ILE A 33 -5.94 -15.36 -5.02
N LEU A 34 -5.45 -14.46 -5.88
CA LEU A 34 -6.17 -13.25 -6.26
C LEU A 34 -7.47 -13.58 -7.00
N ALA A 35 -7.46 -14.57 -7.88
CA ALA A 35 -8.62 -15.02 -8.63
C ALA A 35 -9.72 -15.57 -7.71
N LYS A 36 -9.36 -16.38 -6.70
CA LYS A 36 -10.31 -16.93 -5.70
C LYS A 36 -11.05 -15.85 -4.93
N GLU A 37 -10.41 -14.70 -4.69
CA GLU A 37 -11.00 -13.56 -3.99
C GLU A 37 -11.55 -12.49 -4.94
N CYS A 38 -11.55 -12.73 -6.26
CA CYS A 38 -11.97 -11.78 -7.30
C CYS A 38 -11.22 -10.43 -7.23
N VAL A 39 -9.95 -10.44 -6.84
CA VAL A 39 -9.13 -9.25 -6.66
C VAL A 39 -8.28 -8.98 -7.89
N LYS A 40 -8.16 -7.71 -8.27
CA LYS A 40 -7.18 -7.24 -9.26
C LYS A 40 -6.08 -6.43 -8.58
N ALA A 41 -4.85 -6.54 -9.08
CA ALA A 41 -3.66 -5.89 -8.55
C ALA A 41 -2.81 -5.30 -9.69
N THR A 42 -1.77 -4.57 -9.32
CA THR A 42 -0.78 -4.02 -10.27
C THR A 42 0.54 -4.77 -10.13
N PHE A 43 1.09 -5.25 -11.24
CA PHE A 43 2.36 -5.98 -11.29
C PHE A 43 3.40 -5.12 -12.02
N PHE A 44 4.54 -4.88 -11.38
CA PHE A 44 5.69 -4.22 -12.00
C PHE A 44 6.71 -5.28 -12.42
N VAL A 45 6.71 -5.56 -13.72
CA VAL A 45 7.45 -6.67 -14.31
C VAL A 45 8.88 -6.27 -14.64
N VAL A 46 9.84 -7.11 -14.25
CA VAL A 46 11.24 -6.97 -14.66
C VAL A 46 11.40 -7.51 -16.09
N GLY A 47 11.99 -6.73 -16.99
CA GLY A 47 12.06 -7.06 -18.41
C GLY A 47 12.79 -8.37 -18.71
N ARG A 48 13.88 -8.70 -17.97
CA ARG A 48 14.54 -10.00 -18.06
C ARG A 48 13.61 -11.16 -17.69
N MET A 49 12.74 -10.96 -16.71
CA MET A 49 11.76 -11.96 -16.27
C MET A 49 10.65 -12.13 -17.31
N ALA A 50 10.15 -11.03 -17.88
CA ALA A 50 9.24 -11.07 -19.02
C ALA A 50 9.82 -11.83 -20.22
N LYS A 51 11.10 -11.59 -20.56
CA LYS A 51 11.78 -12.28 -21.66
C LYS A 51 11.93 -13.77 -21.40
N THR A 52 12.20 -14.15 -20.15
CA THR A 52 12.43 -15.54 -19.75
C THR A 52 11.12 -16.32 -19.60
N PHE A 53 10.08 -15.69 -19.05
CA PHE A 53 8.79 -16.30 -18.74
C PHE A 53 7.63 -15.50 -19.35
N PRO A 54 7.56 -15.36 -20.70
CA PRO A 54 6.57 -14.51 -21.34
C PRO A 54 5.13 -15.02 -21.18
N GLU A 55 4.96 -16.32 -20.91
CA GLU A 55 3.67 -16.92 -20.58
C GLU A 55 3.09 -16.38 -19.27
N GLY A 56 3.94 -16.12 -18.27
CA GLY A 56 3.52 -15.51 -17.00
C GLY A 56 2.94 -14.11 -17.22
N VAL A 57 3.60 -13.28 -18.05
CA VAL A 57 3.12 -11.93 -18.38
C VAL A 57 1.76 -11.98 -19.08
N ARG A 58 1.57 -12.92 -20.02
CA ARG A 58 0.26 -13.12 -20.67
C ARG A 58 -0.82 -13.55 -19.70
N LYS A 59 -0.51 -14.43 -18.73
CA LYS A 59 -1.45 -14.78 -17.66
C LYS A 59 -1.86 -13.58 -16.82
N LEU A 60 -0.93 -12.67 -16.49
CA LEU A 60 -1.27 -11.42 -15.79
C LEU A 60 -2.29 -10.60 -16.59
N ARG A 61 -2.07 -10.46 -17.91
CA ARG A 61 -2.96 -9.73 -18.83
C ARG A 61 -4.33 -10.40 -18.91
N ASP A 62 -4.35 -11.71 -19.16
CA ASP A 62 -5.58 -12.49 -19.37
C ASP A 62 -6.41 -12.56 -18.08
N ALA A 63 -5.76 -12.49 -16.92
CA ALA A 63 -6.41 -12.33 -15.62
C ALA A 63 -6.90 -10.90 -15.35
N GLY A 64 -6.68 -9.93 -16.24
CA GLY A 64 -7.16 -8.55 -16.14
C GLY A 64 -6.43 -7.70 -15.10
N HIS A 65 -5.18 -8.02 -14.78
CA HIS A 65 -4.35 -7.21 -13.89
C HIS A 65 -3.69 -6.04 -14.64
N THR A 66 -3.32 -5.00 -13.89
CA THR A 66 -2.52 -3.92 -14.46
C THR A 66 -1.07 -4.34 -14.53
N ILE A 67 -0.44 -4.17 -15.70
CA ILE A 67 0.97 -4.49 -15.93
C ILE A 67 1.73 -3.18 -16.14
N GLY A 68 2.65 -2.88 -15.23
CA GLY A 68 3.68 -1.86 -15.38
C GLY A 68 5.06 -2.50 -15.49
N THR A 69 6.11 -1.69 -15.55
CA THR A 69 7.49 -2.16 -15.72
C THR A 69 8.39 -1.78 -14.55
N HIS A 70 9.43 -2.60 -14.33
CA HIS A 70 10.35 -2.50 -13.21
C HIS A 70 11.81 -2.58 -13.64
N SER A 71 12.17 -1.83 -14.70
CA SER A 71 13.46 -1.90 -15.42
C SER A 71 13.73 -3.24 -16.12
N GLN A 72 14.85 -3.34 -16.83
CA GLN A 72 15.26 -4.54 -17.54
C GLN A 72 15.88 -5.57 -16.59
N ASN A 73 16.83 -5.15 -15.76
CA ASN A 73 17.67 -6.04 -14.96
C ASN A 73 17.56 -5.82 -13.45
N HIS A 74 16.71 -4.90 -13.00
CA HIS A 74 16.53 -4.54 -11.59
C HIS A 74 17.85 -4.11 -10.88
N PRO A 75 18.58 -3.10 -11.40
CA PRO A 75 19.80 -2.63 -10.75
C PRO A 75 19.50 -1.84 -9.46
N LEU A 76 20.11 -2.26 -8.35
CA LEU A 76 20.05 -1.56 -7.06
C LEU A 76 21.01 -0.35 -6.99
N SER A 77 21.21 0.31 -8.13
CA SER A 77 22.04 1.51 -8.30
C SER A 77 21.33 2.61 -9.08
N PHE A 78 20.01 2.52 -9.24
CA PHE A 78 19.19 3.46 -10.03
C PHE A 78 19.36 4.94 -9.63
N ASN A 79 19.70 5.21 -8.37
CA ASN A 79 19.94 6.57 -7.88
C ASN A 79 21.37 7.10 -8.16
N ARG A 80 22.26 6.26 -8.70
CA ARG A 80 23.70 6.54 -8.88
C ARG A 80 24.20 6.28 -10.30
N MET A 81 23.38 5.66 -11.14
CA MET A 81 23.70 5.40 -12.55
C MET A 81 23.67 6.69 -13.37
N SER A 82 24.33 6.67 -14.53
CA SER A 82 24.19 7.75 -15.49
C SER A 82 22.76 7.78 -16.05
N VAL A 83 22.35 8.92 -16.58
CA VAL A 83 21.01 9.07 -17.17
C VAL A 83 20.82 8.10 -18.33
N GLU A 84 21.85 7.91 -19.15
CA GLU A 84 21.84 7.02 -20.32
C GLU A 84 21.64 5.55 -19.88
N GLN A 85 22.34 5.13 -18.82
CA GLN A 85 22.17 3.79 -18.26
C GLN A 85 20.75 3.58 -17.71
N ALA A 86 20.19 4.59 -17.03
CA ALA A 86 18.82 4.53 -16.53
C ALA A 86 17.80 4.46 -17.67
N GLN A 87 18.00 5.25 -18.72
CA GLN A 87 17.16 5.24 -19.91
C GLN A 87 17.19 3.87 -20.59
N GLN A 88 18.37 3.28 -20.75
CA GLN A 88 18.52 1.95 -21.32
C GLN A 88 17.78 0.88 -20.50
N GLU A 89 17.94 0.89 -19.18
CA GLU A 89 17.23 -0.03 -18.27
C GLU A 89 15.71 0.12 -18.33
N VAL A 90 15.21 1.35 -18.44
CA VAL A 90 13.77 1.63 -18.61
C VAL A 90 13.26 1.12 -19.96
N ASP A 91 13.93 1.52 -21.04
CA ASP A 91 13.48 1.28 -22.40
C ASP A 91 13.57 -0.20 -22.80
N GLU A 92 14.64 -0.89 -22.41
CA GLU A 92 14.77 -2.33 -22.63
C GLU A 92 13.75 -3.13 -21.81
N GLY A 93 13.46 -2.67 -20.57
CA GLY A 93 12.46 -3.27 -19.71
C GLY A 93 11.06 -3.20 -20.31
N ILE A 94 10.72 -2.04 -20.85
CA ILE A 94 9.47 -1.79 -21.60
C ILE A 94 9.43 -2.66 -22.86
N ALA A 95 10.50 -2.68 -23.65
CA ALA A 95 10.55 -3.47 -24.88
C ALA A 95 10.38 -4.97 -24.62
N SER A 96 11.07 -5.51 -23.60
CA SER A 96 10.98 -6.93 -23.24
C SER A 96 9.58 -7.31 -22.74
N THR A 97 8.96 -6.45 -21.93
CA THR A 97 7.60 -6.68 -21.41
C THR A 97 6.55 -6.57 -22.52
N LEU A 98 6.67 -5.57 -23.41
CA LEU A 98 5.79 -5.42 -24.57
C LEU A 98 5.92 -6.61 -25.53
N ALA A 99 7.13 -7.12 -25.75
CA ALA A 99 7.36 -8.32 -26.55
C ALA A 99 6.68 -9.56 -25.94
N ALA A 100 6.74 -9.74 -24.61
CA ALA A 100 6.06 -10.83 -23.92
C ALA A 100 4.52 -10.76 -24.07
N LEU A 101 3.97 -9.54 -24.16
CA LEU A 101 2.56 -9.25 -24.43
C LEU A 101 2.17 -9.39 -25.91
N GLY A 102 3.10 -9.77 -26.79
CA GLY A 102 2.84 -9.91 -28.22
C GLY A 102 2.77 -8.58 -28.98
N GLY A 103 3.35 -7.51 -28.45
CA GLY A 103 3.32 -6.18 -29.06
C GLY A 103 2.08 -5.36 -28.74
N ASP A 104 1.16 -5.88 -27.93
CA ASP A 104 -0.05 -5.17 -27.50
C ASP A 104 0.29 -4.05 -26.52
N ARG A 105 0.31 -2.82 -27.03
CA ARG A 105 0.55 -1.61 -26.23
C ARG A 105 -0.59 -1.27 -25.29
N ALA A 106 -1.83 -1.67 -25.58
CA ALA A 106 -2.97 -1.39 -24.72
C ALA A 106 -2.91 -2.23 -23.42
N ALA A 107 -2.30 -3.41 -23.48
CA ALA A 107 -2.07 -4.27 -22.33
C ALA A 107 -0.94 -3.79 -21.39
N LEU A 108 -0.07 -2.88 -21.85
CA LEU A 108 1.03 -2.33 -21.04
C LEU A 108 0.68 -0.94 -20.53
N SER A 109 0.50 -0.80 -19.23
CA SER A 109 0.24 0.50 -18.61
C SER A 109 1.52 1.35 -18.62
N PRO A 110 1.42 2.69 -18.78
CA PRO A 110 2.55 3.62 -18.73
C PRO A 110 2.96 3.87 -17.27
N PHE A 111 3.14 2.80 -16.50
CA PHE A 111 3.48 2.79 -15.09
C PHE A 111 4.86 2.17 -14.92
N PHE A 112 5.74 2.87 -14.20
CA PHE A 112 7.08 2.40 -13.91
C PHE A 112 7.37 2.53 -12.43
N ARG A 113 7.87 1.47 -11.80
CA ARG A 113 8.42 1.54 -10.44
C ARG A 113 9.93 1.46 -10.51
N ILE A 114 10.63 2.32 -9.76
CA ILE A 114 12.09 2.33 -9.75
C ILE A 114 12.61 1.22 -8.83
N PRO A 115 13.50 0.32 -9.30
CA PRO A 115 14.12 -0.75 -8.50
C PRO A 115 14.63 -0.32 -7.14
N GLY A 116 14.28 -1.13 -6.12
CA GLY A 116 14.65 -0.85 -4.72
C GLY A 116 14.14 0.49 -4.19
N LEU A 117 13.22 1.13 -4.90
CA LEU A 117 12.80 2.50 -4.65
C LEU A 117 13.99 3.49 -4.67
N LEU A 118 15.06 3.23 -5.42
CA LEU A 118 16.25 4.08 -5.44
C LEU A 118 16.12 5.21 -6.46
N ARG A 119 15.35 6.25 -6.09
CA ARG A 119 14.99 7.37 -6.97
C ARG A 119 16.17 8.28 -7.30
N ALA A 120 16.13 8.87 -8.50
CA ALA A 120 16.94 10.02 -8.91
C ALA A 120 16.10 10.95 -9.79
N GLU A 121 16.24 12.27 -9.59
CA GLU A 121 15.45 13.29 -10.27
C GLU A 121 15.55 13.19 -11.80
N ALA A 122 16.75 12.92 -12.33
CA ALA A 122 16.94 12.78 -13.77
C ALA A 122 16.16 11.58 -14.36
N VAL A 123 16.05 10.48 -13.62
CA VAL A 123 15.26 9.31 -14.04
C VAL A 123 13.78 9.64 -14.01
N GLU A 124 13.31 10.33 -12.99
CA GLU A 124 11.92 10.77 -12.90
C GLU A 124 11.55 11.77 -14.00
N GLY A 125 12.45 12.71 -14.29
CA GLY A 125 12.32 13.64 -15.41
C GLY A 125 12.26 12.92 -16.75
N TYR A 126 13.07 11.87 -16.93
CA TYR A 126 12.99 11.02 -18.11
C TYR A 126 11.64 10.30 -18.24
N LEU A 127 11.18 9.62 -17.17
CA LEU A 127 9.88 8.94 -17.14
C LEU A 127 8.74 9.92 -17.47
N ALA A 128 8.76 11.10 -16.84
CA ALA A 128 7.78 12.15 -17.11
C ALA A 128 7.82 12.62 -18.57
N SER A 129 9.01 12.80 -19.17
CA SER A 129 9.15 13.18 -20.58
C SER A 129 8.55 12.16 -21.55
N ARG A 130 8.46 10.89 -21.14
CA ARG A 130 7.87 9.78 -21.89
C ARG A 130 6.39 9.56 -21.58
N GLY A 131 5.79 10.39 -20.73
CA GLY A 131 4.42 10.22 -20.24
C GLY A 131 4.23 8.99 -19.35
N ILE A 132 5.32 8.49 -18.75
CA ILE A 132 5.32 7.32 -17.87
C ILE A 132 5.21 7.80 -16.43
N GLN A 133 4.17 7.33 -15.73
CA GLN A 133 3.99 7.62 -14.32
C GLN A 133 5.00 6.83 -13.48
N ALA A 134 5.83 7.54 -12.72
CA ALA A 134 6.66 6.93 -11.70
C ALA A 134 5.81 6.53 -10.48
N TRP A 135 6.00 5.31 -9.99
CA TRP A 135 5.31 4.72 -8.84
C TRP A 135 6.28 4.48 -7.68
N SER A 136 5.78 4.67 -6.46
CA SER A 136 6.36 4.15 -5.22
C SER A 136 5.30 3.29 -4.51
N ALA A 137 5.40 3.13 -3.19
CA ALA A 137 4.42 2.40 -2.40
C ALA A 137 4.32 2.89 -0.96
N ASP A 138 3.14 3.38 -0.54
CA ASP A 138 2.56 3.36 0.83
C ASP A 138 3.47 2.85 1.95
N PHE A 139 3.60 1.55 1.92
CA PHE A 139 4.23 0.76 2.96
C PHE A 139 4.57 -0.61 2.37
N PRO A 140 5.75 -1.14 2.67
CA PRO A 140 6.09 -2.50 2.32
C PRO A 140 5.59 -3.50 3.37
N ALA A 141 5.47 -4.78 2.98
CA ALA A 141 5.36 -5.89 3.93
C ALA A 141 6.72 -6.51 4.30
N ASP A 142 7.82 -5.98 3.75
CA ASP A 142 9.20 -6.47 3.91
C ASP A 142 9.40 -7.95 3.55
N ASP A 143 8.61 -8.45 2.61
CA ASP A 143 8.61 -9.84 2.15
C ASP A 143 9.87 -10.26 1.37
N TRP A 144 10.67 -9.31 0.92
CA TRP A 144 12.02 -9.55 0.37
C TRP A 144 13.05 -9.91 1.46
N ARG A 145 12.74 -9.66 2.75
CA ARG A 145 13.62 -10.04 3.86
C ARG A 145 13.42 -11.50 4.23
N HIS A 146 14.40 -12.07 4.93
CA HIS A 146 14.28 -13.40 5.51
C HIS A 146 13.40 -13.38 6.78
N VAL A 147 12.08 -13.25 6.59
CA VAL A 147 11.06 -13.17 7.66
C VAL A 147 9.94 -14.19 7.46
N SER A 148 9.23 -14.59 8.51
CA SER A 148 8.12 -15.55 8.35
C SER A 148 6.93 -14.94 7.59
N PRO A 149 6.05 -15.77 6.98
CA PRO A 149 4.78 -15.29 6.41
C PRO A 149 3.91 -14.55 7.44
N ASP A 150 3.97 -14.95 8.72
CA ASP A 150 3.27 -14.26 9.82
C ASP A 150 3.77 -12.83 10.00
N THR A 151 5.09 -12.62 9.93
CA THR A 151 5.68 -11.29 10.00
C THR A 151 5.27 -10.45 8.79
N VAL A 152 5.25 -11.01 7.58
CA VAL A 152 4.76 -10.32 6.38
C VAL A 152 3.32 -9.86 6.55
N PHE A 153 2.44 -10.76 7.01
CA PHE A 153 1.04 -10.44 7.31
C PHE A 153 0.93 -9.31 8.36
N HIS A 154 1.66 -9.43 9.48
CA HIS A 154 1.60 -8.45 10.55
C HIS A 154 2.11 -7.07 10.11
N LEU A 155 3.21 -7.01 9.36
CA LEU A 155 3.76 -5.76 8.83
C LEU A 155 2.79 -5.12 7.83
N ALA A 156 2.21 -5.90 6.92
CA ALA A 156 1.22 -5.40 5.96
C ALA A 156 0.02 -4.76 6.68
N MET A 157 -0.58 -5.47 7.64
CA MET A 157 -1.80 -5.00 8.31
C MET A 157 -1.53 -3.85 9.30
N SER A 158 -0.45 -3.91 10.08
CA SER A 158 -0.12 -2.86 11.05
C SER A 158 0.26 -1.54 10.36
N ARG A 159 1.05 -1.59 9.28
CA ARG A 159 1.45 -0.40 8.52
C ARG A 159 0.27 0.19 7.75
N LEU A 160 -0.63 -0.65 7.21
CA LEU A 160 -1.88 -0.18 6.62
C LEU A 160 -2.76 0.51 7.68
N ALA A 161 -2.96 -0.11 8.85
CA ALA A 161 -3.77 0.46 9.91
C ALA A 161 -3.23 1.82 10.39
N ALA A 162 -1.91 1.97 10.50
CA ALA A 162 -1.27 3.23 10.86
C ALA A 162 -1.49 4.34 9.81
N LYS A 163 -1.70 3.98 8.54
CA LYS A 163 -1.87 4.91 7.43
C LYS A 163 -3.32 5.14 7.03
N GLY A 164 -4.21 4.19 7.34
CA GLY A 164 -5.63 4.20 6.98
C GLY A 164 -5.92 3.83 5.52
N LYS A 165 -4.98 4.08 4.61
CA LYS A 165 -5.06 3.82 3.16
C LYS A 165 -3.67 3.78 2.53
N GLY A 166 -3.57 3.35 1.27
CA GLY A 166 -2.33 3.50 0.49
C GLY A 166 -2.00 2.31 -0.41
N ILE A 167 -0.78 2.30 -0.91
CA ILE A 167 -0.23 1.28 -1.83
C ILE A 167 0.64 0.30 -1.05
N LEU A 168 0.21 -0.97 -0.99
CA LEU A 168 0.97 -2.05 -0.37
C LEU A 168 1.98 -2.63 -1.38
N LEU A 169 3.25 -2.64 -1.00
CA LEU A 169 4.33 -3.30 -1.76
C LEU A 169 4.56 -4.73 -1.28
N LEU A 170 4.47 -5.65 -2.24
CA LEU A 170 4.77 -7.08 -2.14
C LEU A 170 5.61 -7.50 -3.36
N HIS A 171 6.08 -8.74 -3.37
CA HIS A 171 6.83 -9.36 -4.46
C HIS A 171 6.22 -10.72 -4.77
N ASP A 172 5.77 -10.93 -6.01
CA ASP A 172 5.11 -12.17 -6.43
C ASP A 172 6.10 -13.34 -6.65
N ILE A 173 7.39 -13.06 -6.55
CA ILE A 173 8.48 -14.05 -6.58
C ILE A 173 8.77 -14.69 -5.21
N GLN A 174 8.11 -14.22 -4.13
CA GLN A 174 8.43 -14.62 -2.77
C GLN A 174 7.47 -15.70 -2.24
N PRO A 175 7.96 -16.89 -1.85
CA PRO A 175 7.11 -17.94 -1.28
C PRO A 175 6.38 -17.52 0.00
N ARG A 176 6.99 -16.63 0.79
CA ARG A 176 6.36 -16.09 2.01
C ARG A 176 5.17 -15.19 1.70
N THR A 177 5.19 -14.50 0.55
CA THR A 177 4.07 -13.69 0.07
C THR A 177 2.92 -14.59 -0.35
N VAL A 178 3.20 -15.67 -1.08
CA VAL A 178 2.20 -16.70 -1.41
C VAL A 178 1.51 -17.22 -0.14
N ALA A 179 2.27 -17.52 0.91
CA ALA A 179 1.72 -18.03 2.17
C ALA A 179 0.95 -16.97 2.99
N ALA A 180 1.36 -15.70 2.96
CA ALA A 180 0.74 -14.62 3.73
C ALA A 180 -0.51 -14.02 3.04
N LEU A 181 -0.52 -13.99 1.71
CA LEU A 181 -1.52 -13.27 0.91
C LEU A 181 -2.97 -13.67 1.22
N PRO A 182 -3.35 -14.96 1.38
CA PRO A 182 -4.73 -15.32 1.73
C PRO A 182 -5.20 -14.67 3.04
N ARG A 183 -4.33 -14.63 4.04
CA ARG A 183 -4.63 -14.00 5.34
C ARG A 183 -4.70 -12.48 5.24
N ILE A 184 -3.85 -11.87 4.42
CA ILE A 184 -3.92 -10.43 4.14
C ILE A 184 -5.28 -10.10 3.52
N LEU A 185 -5.70 -10.80 2.46
CA LEU A 185 -6.97 -10.56 1.78
C LEU A 185 -8.18 -10.76 2.72
N GLN A 186 -8.17 -11.83 3.53
CA GLN A 186 -9.21 -12.06 4.54
C GLN A 186 -9.28 -10.95 5.58
N ALA A 187 -8.14 -10.49 6.08
CA ALA A 187 -8.08 -9.42 7.08
C ALA A 187 -8.50 -8.06 6.50
N LEU A 188 -8.14 -7.76 5.25
CA LEU A 188 -8.62 -6.58 4.54
C LEU A 188 -10.16 -6.59 4.45
N LYS A 189 -10.74 -7.71 4.01
CA LYS A 189 -12.19 -7.91 3.91
C LYS A 189 -12.88 -7.77 5.26
N ALA A 190 -12.37 -8.43 6.29
CA ALA A 190 -12.90 -8.36 7.66
C ALA A 190 -12.77 -6.95 8.26
N GLY A 191 -11.70 -6.22 7.91
CA GLY A 191 -11.46 -4.84 8.30
C GLY A 191 -12.26 -3.80 7.49
N GLY A 192 -13.10 -4.23 6.54
CA GLY A 192 -13.88 -3.33 5.69
C GLY A 192 -13.03 -2.50 4.71
N TYR A 193 -11.83 -2.97 4.37
CA TYR A 193 -11.00 -2.36 3.35
C TYR A 193 -11.50 -2.73 1.95
N LYS A 194 -11.39 -1.77 1.02
CA LYS A 194 -11.65 -1.97 -0.40
C LYS A 194 -10.32 -2.02 -1.15
N ILE A 195 -10.14 -3.07 -1.94
CA ILE A 195 -8.98 -3.15 -2.82
C ILE A 195 -9.29 -2.38 -4.09
N VAL A 196 -8.46 -1.38 -4.39
CA VAL A 196 -8.60 -0.52 -5.56
C VAL A 196 -7.68 -1.03 -6.65
N HIS A 197 -8.27 -1.32 -7.82
CA HIS A 197 -7.54 -1.64 -9.03
C HIS A 197 -7.24 -0.36 -9.79
N VAL A 198 -5.96 -0.04 -9.97
CA VAL A 198 -5.53 1.16 -10.67
C VAL A 198 -5.20 0.81 -12.11
N VAL A 199 -5.90 1.45 -13.05
CA VAL A 199 -5.70 1.28 -14.50
C VAL A 199 -5.25 2.60 -15.12
N ALA A 200 -4.54 2.51 -16.25
CA ALA A 200 -4.20 3.68 -17.04
C ALA A 200 -5.46 4.34 -17.60
N ALA A 201 -5.49 5.67 -17.63
CA ALA A 201 -6.59 6.39 -18.27
C ALA A 201 -6.57 6.13 -19.78
N THR A 202 -7.73 5.83 -20.35
CA THR A 202 -7.95 5.68 -21.79
C THR A 202 -9.06 6.63 -22.24
N GLN A 203 -9.37 6.65 -23.54
CA GLN A 203 -10.51 7.43 -24.05
C GLN A 203 -11.85 6.95 -23.43
N ASP A 204 -11.99 5.64 -23.21
CA ASP A 204 -13.19 5.03 -22.64
C ASP A 204 -13.18 5.02 -21.11
N LEU A 205 -12.00 5.12 -20.49
CA LEU A 205 -11.79 5.16 -19.05
C LEU A 205 -11.03 6.45 -18.69
N PRO A 206 -11.71 7.61 -18.63
CA PRO A 206 -11.06 8.88 -18.34
C PRO A 206 -10.43 8.88 -16.94
N LYS A 207 -9.38 9.69 -16.77
CA LYS A 207 -8.72 9.87 -15.47
C LYS A 207 -9.73 10.31 -14.42
N THR A 208 -9.72 9.64 -13.27
CA THR A 208 -10.53 10.04 -12.10
C THR A 208 -10.23 11.50 -11.75
N ALA A 209 -11.29 12.32 -11.70
CA ALA A 209 -11.17 13.71 -11.26
C ALA A 209 -10.79 13.75 -9.77
N THR A 210 -9.72 14.47 -9.45
CA THR A 210 -9.15 14.48 -8.09
C THR A 210 -8.71 15.90 -7.72
N THR A 211 -8.76 16.24 -6.44
CA THR A 211 -8.24 17.51 -5.90
C THR A 211 -6.88 17.29 -5.23
N PRO A 212 -5.98 18.29 -5.16
CA PRO A 212 -4.66 18.14 -4.52
C PRO A 212 -4.71 17.67 -3.06
N GLN A 213 -5.81 17.87 -2.35
CA GLN A 213 -5.95 17.41 -0.96
C GLN A 213 -6.11 15.89 -0.87
N GLU A 214 -6.75 15.25 -1.87
CA GLU A 214 -6.98 13.81 -1.88
C GLU A 214 -5.68 13.02 -2.04
N TRP A 215 -4.66 13.62 -2.67
CA TRP A 215 -3.32 13.07 -2.81
C TRP A 215 -2.53 13.07 -1.49
N ARG A 216 -3.06 13.64 -0.42
CA ARG A 216 -2.42 13.60 0.90
C ARG A 216 -2.84 12.35 1.67
N LEU A 217 -1.86 11.69 2.28
CA LEU A 217 -2.13 10.55 3.16
C LEU A 217 -2.94 10.98 4.40
N HIS A 218 -2.63 12.17 4.93
CA HIS A 218 -3.36 12.82 6.01
C HIS A 218 -3.71 14.26 5.61
N PRO A 219 -4.84 14.49 4.91
CA PRO A 219 -5.29 15.84 4.62
C PRO A 219 -5.60 16.56 5.94
N ALA A 220 -5.27 17.85 6.02
CA ALA A 220 -5.69 18.65 7.16
C ALA A 220 -7.22 18.70 7.17
N PRO A 221 -7.88 18.55 8.33
CA PRO A 221 -9.33 18.72 8.42
C PRO A 221 -9.70 20.10 7.86
N GLU A 222 -10.72 20.15 7.02
CA GLU A 222 -11.23 21.39 6.41
C GLU A 222 -11.53 22.48 7.47
N ALA A 223 -11.86 22.05 8.69
CA ALA A 223 -12.06 22.89 9.87
C ALA A 223 -10.82 23.69 10.34
N VAL A 224 -9.61 23.39 9.86
CA VAL A 224 -8.38 24.13 10.24
C VAL A 224 -8.19 25.42 9.43
N ALA A 225 -8.99 25.65 8.37
CA ALA A 225 -8.92 26.86 7.56
C ALA A 225 -9.32 28.16 8.29
N SER A 226 -9.80 28.10 9.54
CA SER A 226 -10.16 29.29 10.33
C SER A 226 -9.20 29.62 11.48
N ALA A 227 -8.13 28.84 11.70
CA ALA A 227 -7.24 29.02 12.87
C ALA A 227 -5.99 29.88 12.62
N ARG A 228 -5.82 30.45 11.42
CA ARG A 228 -4.82 31.50 11.17
C ARG A 228 -5.54 32.84 11.11
N TRP A 229 -5.74 33.43 12.29
CA TRP A 229 -6.09 34.85 12.42
C TRP A 229 -5.16 35.66 11.52
N PRO A 230 -5.65 36.59 10.67
CA PRO A 230 -4.76 37.42 9.87
C PRO A 230 -3.81 38.12 10.83
N ARG A 231 -2.51 38.06 10.54
CA ARG A 231 -1.55 38.93 11.23
C ARG A 231 -2.03 40.34 11.00
N VAL A 232 -2.54 40.97 12.07
CA VAL A 232 -2.89 42.38 12.05
C VAL A 232 -1.64 43.09 11.54
N PRO A 233 -1.66 43.71 10.34
CA PRO A 233 -0.53 44.52 9.92
C PRO A 233 -0.30 45.54 11.02
N ARG A 234 0.96 45.83 11.33
CA ARG A 234 1.29 46.93 12.26
C ARG A 234 0.68 48.20 11.69
N PHE A 235 -0.52 48.55 12.13
CA PHE A 235 -1.09 49.84 11.89
C PHE A 235 -0.19 50.82 12.64
N VAL A 236 0.50 51.65 11.88
CA VAL A 236 0.99 52.91 12.42
C VAL A 236 -0.27 53.70 12.71
N PHE A 237 -0.67 53.75 13.97
CA PHE A 237 -1.67 54.71 14.39
C PHE A 237 -1.08 56.09 14.06
N ALA A 238 -1.63 56.76 13.05
CA ALA A 238 -1.53 58.21 13.02
C ALA A 238 -2.00 58.69 14.39
N THR A 239 -1.18 59.51 15.04
CA THR A 239 -1.47 60.11 16.35
C THR A 239 -2.91 60.58 16.36
N ALA A 240 -3.77 59.85 17.09
CA ALA A 240 -5.12 60.31 17.35
C ALA A 240 -4.97 61.61 18.15
N GLU A 241 -5.49 62.72 17.63
CA GLU A 241 -5.74 63.88 18.47
C GLU A 241 -6.56 63.40 19.68
N MET A 242 -6.01 63.58 20.87
CA MET A 242 -6.74 63.33 22.10
C MET A 242 -7.95 64.26 22.12
N LEU A 243 -9.14 63.71 21.94
CA LEU A 243 -10.35 64.40 22.35
C LEU A 243 -10.26 64.69 23.86
N PRO A 244 -10.70 65.88 24.31
CA PRO A 244 -10.59 66.26 25.72
C PRO A 244 -11.33 65.26 26.60
N ALA A 245 -10.69 64.84 27.69
CA ALA A 245 -11.32 63.98 28.68
C ALA A 245 -12.51 64.72 29.32
N PRO A 246 -13.68 64.07 29.48
CA PRO A 246 -14.82 64.68 30.15
C PRO A 246 -14.46 65.01 31.60
N ALA A 247 -14.88 66.18 32.07
CA ALA A 247 -14.65 66.59 33.44
C ALA A 247 -15.57 65.80 34.38
N ILE A 248 -15.11 65.53 35.61
CA ILE A 248 -15.91 64.81 36.63
C ILE A 248 -17.22 65.55 36.98
N ALA A 249 -17.38 66.82 36.58
CA ALA A 249 -18.65 67.54 36.69
C ALA A 249 -19.76 67.03 35.73
N ASP A 250 -19.40 66.32 34.65
CA ASP A 250 -20.34 65.77 33.67
C ASP A 250 -20.98 64.44 34.11
N ILE A 251 -20.53 63.89 35.23
CA ILE A 251 -21.06 62.67 35.84
C ILE A 251 -21.69 63.10 37.16
N GLY A 252 -22.96 63.52 37.13
CA GLY A 252 -23.71 64.15 38.23
C GLY A 252 -23.73 63.39 39.57
N LEU A 253 -22.58 63.33 40.23
CA LEU A 253 -22.35 62.76 41.55
C LEU A 253 -22.23 63.92 42.51
N ASP A 254 -23.32 64.11 43.24
CA ASP A 254 -23.49 65.13 44.25
C ASP A 254 -22.42 64.99 45.34
N ARG A 255 -21.78 66.11 45.67
CA ARG A 255 -20.48 66.16 46.36
C ARG A 255 -20.63 66.28 47.87
N ASP A 256 -21.73 65.76 48.42
CA ASP A 256 -22.03 65.80 49.85
C ASP A 256 -22.18 64.39 50.44
N ARG A 257 -21.03 63.76 50.73
CA ARG A 257 -20.86 62.88 51.89
C ARG A 257 -19.38 62.56 52.09
N LEU A 258 -18.69 63.51 52.72
CA LEU A 258 -17.45 63.28 53.45
C LEU A 258 -17.74 62.38 54.66
N ILE A 259 -16.83 61.47 55.00
CA ILE A 259 -16.04 61.55 56.26
C ILE A 259 -14.93 60.48 56.25
N PRO A 260 -13.74 60.79 56.83
CA PRO A 260 -12.49 60.08 56.59
C PRO A 260 -12.09 59.17 57.76
N GLY A 261 -11.35 58.10 57.48
CA GLY A 261 -10.83 57.19 58.52
C GLY A 261 -9.56 56.48 58.07
N SER A 262 -8.43 57.00 58.54
CA SER A 262 -7.10 56.41 58.49
C SER A 262 -7.02 55.09 59.27
N VAL A 263 -6.05 54.23 58.92
CA VAL A 263 -5.15 53.42 59.80
C VAL A 263 -4.67 52.14 59.06
N PRO A 264 -3.42 51.67 59.30
CA PRO A 264 -2.50 51.26 58.24
C PRO A 264 -2.21 49.75 58.17
N ILE A 265 -1.36 49.42 57.19
CA ILE A 265 -0.70 48.13 56.95
C ILE A 265 -0.09 47.56 58.24
N ARG A 266 -0.51 46.34 58.62
CA ARG A 266 0.24 45.46 59.50
C ARG A 266 0.49 44.10 58.84
N SER A 267 1.77 43.76 58.81
CA SER A 267 2.31 42.45 58.52
C SER A 267 1.89 41.44 59.59
N ASN A 268 1.45 40.26 59.18
CA ASN A 268 1.69 39.05 59.94
C ASN A 268 1.75 37.81 59.05
N ARG A 269 2.79 37.02 59.29
CA ARG A 269 3.09 35.76 58.62
C ARG A 269 2.55 34.65 59.53
N LEU A 270 1.58 33.85 59.07
CA LEU A 270 1.23 32.57 59.68
C LEU A 270 0.84 31.53 58.61
N ALA A 271 1.12 30.29 58.95
CA ALA A 271 1.27 29.13 58.10
C ALA A 271 -0.04 28.38 57.79
N ARG A 272 0.05 27.56 56.73
CA ARG A 272 -0.68 26.32 56.41
C ARG A 272 -2.18 26.24 56.76
N GLY A 273 -2.95 26.07 55.68
CA GLY A 273 -4.10 25.16 55.68
C GLY A 273 -5.46 25.83 55.69
N GLN A 274 -5.84 26.45 54.57
CA GLN A 274 -7.20 26.49 54.00
C GLN A 274 -7.17 27.45 52.80
N VAL A 275 -7.35 26.92 51.59
CA VAL A 275 -7.60 27.73 50.39
C VAL A 275 -9.09 28.08 50.41
N PRO A 276 -9.49 29.36 50.44
CA PRO A 276 -10.89 29.73 50.23
C PRO A 276 -11.27 29.37 48.79
N THR A 277 -12.35 28.60 48.62
CA THR A 277 -12.93 28.37 47.29
C THR A 277 -13.39 29.70 46.69
N PRO A 278 -13.09 29.99 45.41
CA PRO A 278 -13.66 31.16 44.77
C PRO A 278 -15.18 31.03 44.69
N GLN A 279 -15.87 32.10 45.06
CA GLN A 279 -17.30 32.28 44.83
C GLN A 279 -17.62 32.08 43.34
N SER A 280 -18.76 31.44 43.09
CA SER A 280 -19.33 31.12 41.79
C SER A 280 -19.19 32.25 40.75
N SER A 281 -18.62 31.92 39.59
CA SER A 281 -18.56 32.82 38.42
C SER A 281 -19.96 33.15 37.88
N PRO A 282 -20.21 34.39 37.43
CA PRO A 282 -21.49 34.82 36.89
C PRO A 282 -21.57 34.46 35.40
N TRP A 283 -21.88 33.20 35.09
CA TRP A 283 -22.33 32.83 33.75
C TRP A 283 -23.87 32.76 33.73
N PRO A 284 -24.53 33.14 32.62
CA PRO A 284 -25.98 33.23 32.56
C PRO A 284 -26.62 31.84 32.67
N ARG A 285 -27.64 31.73 33.54
CA ARG A 285 -28.44 30.50 33.70
C ARG A 285 -29.41 30.37 32.53
N HIS A 286 -29.70 29.13 32.16
CA HIS A 286 -30.70 28.76 31.17
C HIS A 286 -32.03 29.47 31.43
N THR A 287 -32.44 30.31 30.49
CA THR A 287 -33.81 30.82 30.37
C THR A 287 -34.68 29.70 29.79
N LEU A 288 -35.71 29.31 30.55
CA LEU A 288 -36.82 28.52 30.03
C LEU A 288 -37.60 29.40 29.04
N VAL A 289 -37.56 29.02 27.76
CA VAL A 289 -38.44 29.59 26.74
C VAL A 289 -39.67 28.70 26.65
N GLU A 290 -40.83 29.23 27.04
CA GLU A 290 -42.13 28.61 26.75
C GLU A 290 -42.35 28.59 25.24
N SER A 291 -42.62 27.41 24.66
CA SER A 291 -43.00 27.26 23.25
C SER A 291 -44.52 27.38 23.10
N PRO A 292 -45.03 28.20 22.16
CA PRO A 292 -46.44 28.20 21.82
C PRO A 292 -46.81 26.93 21.04
N ALA A 293 -48.04 26.48 21.29
CA ALA A 293 -48.66 25.31 20.69
C ALA A 293 -48.69 25.38 19.16
N ASN A 294 -47.95 24.48 18.51
CA ASN A 294 -48.33 23.72 17.30
C ASN A 294 -47.07 23.11 16.68
N MET A 295 -46.73 21.88 17.08
CA MET A 295 -45.82 21.03 16.30
C MET A 295 -46.41 19.63 16.14
N ILE A 296 -46.39 19.22 14.88
CA ILE A 296 -46.80 17.92 14.36
C ILE A 296 -46.00 16.83 15.07
N ALA A 297 -46.68 15.91 15.75
CA ALA A 297 -46.05 14.76 16.41
C ALA A 297 -45.61 13.73 15.35
N LEU A 298 -44.30 13.50 15.25
CA LEU A 298 -43.77 12.35 14.52
C LEU A 298 -43.84 11.10 15.42
N PRO A 299 -44.30 9.94 14.92
CA PRO A 299 -44.44 8.74 15.73
C PRO A 299 -43.07 8.18 16.15
N VAL A 300 -42.94 7.91 17.45
CA VAL A 300 -41.79 7.19 18.04
C VAL A 300 -42.04 5.68 17.85
N PRO A 301 -41.10 4.90 17.28
CA PRO A 301 -41.26 3.45 17.18
C PRO A 301 -41.11 2.76 18.55
N SER A 302 -41.93 1.72 18.77
CA SER A 302 -41.98 0.89 19.97
C SER A 302 -40.66 0.15 20.28
N GLN A 303 -40.34 -0.03 21.57
CA GLN A 303 -39.11 -0.68 22.08
C GLN A 303 -39.00 -2.21 21.85
N SER A 304 -39.69 -2.78 20.87
CA SER A 304 -39.70 -4.24 20.64
C SER A 304 -38.92 -4.69 19.39
N LEU A 305 -38.07 -3.83 18.82
CA LEU A 305 -37.32 -4.12 17.60
C LEU A 305 -35.98 -4.86 17.80
N PHE A 306 -35.62 -5.23 19.03
CA PHE A 306 -34.37 -5.95 19.34
C PHE A 306 -34.57 -7.33 20.01
N ALA A 307 -35.70 -7.99 19.80
CA ALA A 307 -35.85 -9.40 20.19
C ALA A 307 -35.25 -10.29 19.09
N LEU A 308 -34.05 -10.82 19.34
CA LEU A 308 -33.47 -11.91 18.55
C LEU A 308 -34.12 -13.24 18.96
N PRO A 309 -34.64 -14.06 18.03
CA PRO A 309 -35.05 -15.42 18.36
C PRO A 309 -33.81 -16.28 18.63
N GLU A 310 -33.78 -16.95 19.80
CA GLU A 310 -32.75 -17.92 20.13
C GLU A 310 -32.73 -19.05 19.09
N ARG A 311 -31.56 -19.27 18.46
CA ARG A 311 -31.31 -20.46 17.66
C ARG A 311 -31.14 -21.64 18.60
N SER A 312 -32.06 -22.58 18.50
CA SER A 312 -31.98 -23.95 19.02
C SER A 312 -30.61 -24.57 18.80
N ALA A 313 -29.97 -24.98 19.89
CA ALA A 313 -28.70 -25.72 19.90
C ALA A 313 -28.85 -27.10 19.22
N PRO A 314 -27.83 -27.59 18.49
CA PRO A 314 -27.83 -28.98 18.06
C PRO A 314 -27.55 -29.88 19.28
N VAL A 315 -28.47 -30.80 19.53
CA VAL A 315 -28.29 -31.91 20.45
C VAL A 315 -27.16 -32.80 19.89
N ILE A 316 -26.02 -32.83 20.59
CA ILE A 316 -24.99 -33.85 20.36
C ILE A 316 -25.56 -35.18 20.86
N ARG A 317 -25.99 -36.03 19.93
CA ARG A 317 -26.32 -37.42 20.22
C ARG A 317 -25.01 -38.20 20.32
N ALA A 318 -24.69 -38.69 21.52
CA ALA A 318 -23.56 -39.58 21.76
C ALA A 318 -23.67 -40.81 20.84
N MET A 319 -22.71 -40.99 19.94
CA MET A 319 -22.51 -42.25 19.24
C MET A 319 -21.67 -43.18 20.12
N VAL A 320 -22.29 -44.31 20.44
CA VAL A 320 -21.71 -45.50 21.07
C VAL A 320 -20.46 -45.94 20.29
N PRO A 321 -19.34 -46.30 20.94
CA PRO A 321 -18.18 -46.81 20.24
C PRO A 321 -18.49 -48.21 19.69
N VAL A 322 -18.58 -48.34 18.37
CA VAL A 322 -18.57 -49.65 17.71
C VAL A 322 -17.15 -50.17 17.70
N LYS A 323 -16.99 -51.29 18.39
CA LYS A 323 -15.82 -52.15 18.48
C LYS A 323 -15.41 -52.59 17.07
N ALA A 324 -14.23 -52.18 16.61
CA ALA A 324 -13.64 -52.72 15.39
C ALA A 324 -12.99 -54.07 15.72
N ASP A 325 -13.68 -55.14 15.37
CA ASP A 325 -13.12 -56.49 15.39
C ASP A 325 -12.01 -56.62 14.35
N ARG A 326 -10.88 -57.16 14.83
CA ARG A 326 -9.77 -57.66 14.01
C ARG A 326 -10.26 -58.86 13.22
N ALA A 327 -10.10 -58.82 11.90
CA ALA A 327 -10.07 -60.01 11.07
C ALA A 327 -8.83 -59.93 10.17
N ALA A 328 -7.98 -60.94 10.32
CA ALA A 328 -6.77 -61.22 9.57
C ALA A 328 -7.11 -61.81 8.19
N SER A 329 -6.27 -61.51 7.20
CA SER A 329 -6.09 -62.25 5.94
C SER A 329 -4.94 -61.56 5.19
N ASP A 330 -3.71 -62.01 5.42
CA ASP A 330 -2.96 -62.97 4.60
C ASP A 330 -2.28 -62.33 3.37
N ALA A 331 -0.98 -62.12 3.54
CA ALA A 331 -0.02 -61.99 2.45
C ALA A 331 0.23 -63.36 1.80
N PRO A 332 0.86 -63.37 0.61
CA PRO A 332 2.09 -64.13 0.54
C PRO A 332 3.24 -63.32 -0.08
N GLN A 333 4.41 -63.44 0.57
CA GLN A 333 5.71 -63.28 -0.06
C GLN A 333 6.03 -64.49 -0.94
N LEU A 334 6.81 -64.29 -2.01
CA LEU A 334 8.02 -65.05 -2.40
C LEU A 334 8.51 -64.48 -3.76
N VAL A 335 9.63 -63.75 -3.80
CA VAL A 335 11.02 -64.19 -4.11
C VAL A 335 11.43 -63.96 -5.58
N ASN A 336 12.37 -63.02 -5.73
CA ASN A 336 13.61 -63.02 -6.54
C ASN A 336 13.56 -63.47 -8.01
N ASP A 337 13.99 -62.61 -8.95
CA ASP A 337 15.30 -62.72 -9.62
C ASP A 337 15.50 -61.70 -10.78
N ARG A 338 16.75 -61.21 -10.87
CA ARG A 338 17.53 -60.83 -12.08
C ARG A 338 17.45 -59.41 -12.68
N ASN A 339 18.59 -58.72 -12.50
CA ASN A 339 19.35 -57.92 -13.46
C ASN A 339 18.88 -57.97 -14.92
N VAL A 340 18.57 -56.81 -15.50
CA VAL A 340 19.02 -56.43 -16.87
C VAL A 340 19.20 -54.91 -16.93
N SER A 341 20.44 -54.49 -17.19
CA SER A 341 20.81 -53.14 -17.60
C SER A 341 20.33 -52.88 -19.03
N ILE A 342 19.69 -51.73 -19.28
CA ILE A 342 19.35 -51.29 -20.64
C ILE A 342 20.34 -50.20 -21.04
N ASP A 343 21.20 -50.56 -21.98
CA ASP A 343 22.14 -49.70 -22.68
C ASP A 343 21.41 -49.11 -23.91
N ILE A 344 21.47 -47.79 -24.08
CA ILE A 344 20.82 -47.08 -25.18
C ILE A 344 21.92 -46.70 -26.17
N SER A 345 22.01 -47.42 -27.30
CA SER A 345 22.78 -46.96 -28.45
C SER A 345 22.07 -47.21 -29.80
N ALA A 346 21.97 -46.13 -30.55
CA ALA A 346 21.96 -45.98 -32.01
C ALA A 346 20.95 -46.76 -32.89
N ALA A 347 20.15 -46.01 -33.66
CA ALA A 347 20.22 -45.99 -35.13
C ALA A 347 19.19 -45.02 -35.73
N ALA A 348 19.66 -43.92 -36.33
CA ALA A 348 18.89 -43.09 -37.25
C ALA A 348 19.39 -43.35 -38.69
N ARG A 349 18.47 -43.68 -39.60
CA ARG A 349 18.70 -43.83 -41.04
C ARG A 349 18.52 -42.48 -41.77
N PRO A 350 19.30 -42.17 -42.83
CA PRO A 350 19.09 -40.99 -43.68
C PRO A 350 18.56 -41.34 -45.09
N ILE A 351 17.82 -40.42 -45.71
CA ILE A 351 17.49 -40.33 -47.16
C ILE A 351 17.47 -38.83 -47.49
N ALA A 352 18.48 -38.25 -48.16
CA ALA A 352 18.78 -38.14 -49.61
C ALA A 352 18.29 -36.81 -50.24
N GLY A 353 19.22 -36.06 -50.84
CA GLY A 353 18.94 -34.82 -51.60
C GLY A 353 20.18 -33.91 -51.73
N SER A 354 20.91 -34.08 -52.82
CA SER A 354 22.19 -33.47 -53.20
C SER A 354 22.23 -31.94 -53.35
N VAL A 355 23.39 -31.32 -53.09
CA VAL A 355 24.33 -30.74 -54.09
C VAL A 355 25.61 -30.30 -53.36
N ARG A 356 26.78 -30.71 -53.88
CA ARG A 356 28.11 -30.22 -53.47
C ARG A 356 28.66 -29.30 -54.57
N ILE A 357 29.24 -28.18 -54.16
CA ILE A 357 30.37 -27.54 -54.85
C ILE A 357 31.37 -27.13 -53.76
N ALA A 358 32.58 -27.67 -53.83
CA ALA A 358 33.78 -27.29 -53.07
C ALA A 358 34.58 -26.24 -53.90
N PRO A 359 35.70 -25.61 -53.47
CA PRO A 359 36.73 -26.05 -52.50
C PRO A 359 37.06 -24.91 -51.49
N GLU A 360 38.08 -24.86 -50.63
CA GLU A 360 39.47 -25.30 -50.68
C GLU A 360 40.16 -24.87 -49.36
N GLY A 361 41.10 -25.66 -48.83
CA GLY A 361 42.11 -25.25 -47.83
C GLY A 361 41.60 -24.96 -46.40
N LEU A 362 42.32 -25.20 -45.31
CA LEU A 362 43.69 -25.58 -45.08
C LEU A 362 43.76 -26.12 -43.64
N GLN A 363 44.64 -27.09 -43.39
CA GLN A 363 44.96 -27.62 -42.08
C GLN A 363 45.38 -26.53 -41.07
N ARG A 364 44.96 -26.66 -39.81
CA ARG A 364 45.79 -26.27 -38.65
C ARG A 364 45.72 -27.35 -37.58
N GLY A 365 46.91 -27.81 -37.19
CA GLY A 365 47.15 -28.73 -36.10
C GLY A 365 47.04 -28.09 -34.71
N PRO A 366 47.36 -28.86 -33.65
CA PRO A 366 46.88 -28.63 -32.28
C PRO A 366 47.97 -28.05 -31.37
N LEU A 367 47.61 -27.14 -30.47
CA LEU A 367 48.36 -26.67 -29.29
C LEU A 367 47.38 -25.83 -28.44
N ASP A 368 47.36 -25.78 -27.11
CA ASP A 368 48.04 -26.47 -26.01
C ASP A 368 47.27 -26.07 -24.72
N ALA A 369 47.46 -26.83 -23.66
CA ALA A 369 46.92 -26.61 -22.34
C ALA A 369 47.46 -25.33 -21.68
N GLY A 370 46.64 -24.66 -20.86
CA GLY A 370 47.15 -23.65 -19.93
C GLY A 370 46.10 -22.74 -19.29
N SER A 371 46.01 -22.85 -17.97
CA SER A 371 45.73 -21.74 -17.03
C SER A 371 44.27 -21.37 -16.73
N ARG A 372 43.78 -21.94 -15.61
CA ARG A 372 42.72 -21.37 -14.76
C ARG A 372 43.19 -20.05 -14.12
N PRO A 373 42.25 -19.17 -13.75
CA PRO A 373 42.24 -18.70 -12.36
C PRO A 373 40.87 -18.76 -11.67
N ARG A 374 40.95 -18.76 -10.34
CA ARG A 374 39.93 -18.95 -9.30
C ARG A 374 39.00 -17.73 -9.10
N PRO A 375 37.87 -17.90 -8.35
CA PRO A 375 36.84 -16.88 -8.16
C PRO A 375 37.19 -15.87 -7.06
N LEU A 376 36.68 -14.65 -7.20
CA LEU A 376 36.70 -13.63 -6.15
C LEU A 376 35.33 -13.57 -5.48
N ASN A 377 35.32 -13.88 -4.18
CA ASN A 377 34.32 -13.45 -3.23
C ASN A 377 34.47 -11.93 -3.00
N HIS A 378 33.38 -11.17 -3.12
CA HIS A 378 32.91 -10.19 -2.13
C HIS A 378 31.56 -9.59 -2.54
#